data_AF-A0A100XYE9-F1
#
_entry.id   AF-A0A100XYE9-F1
#
_cell.length_a   1.000
_cell.length_b   1.000
_cell.length_c   1.000
_cell.angle_alpha   90.00
_cell.angle_beta   90.00
_cell.angle_gamma   90.00
#
_symmetry.space_group_name_H-M   'P 1'
#
loop_
_entity.id
_entity.type
_entity.pdbx_description
1 polymer ?
#
loop_
_entity_poly.entity_id
_entity_poly.type
_entity_poly.pdbx_seq_one_letter_code
_entity_poly.pdbx_strand_id
1 'polypeptide(L)'
;MPRKRRLPDVVTLKLPTYEQPGDIFDVIFESEEARKMAEQIVEYIKKNKRMGWEEYRELFPPEKHYLYFRVMKRMEALGLIGRGAYNTYILSKKFCDRLEYLSKLWLFKIGKAEELW
;
A
#
# COMPACT_ATOMS: atom_id res chain seq x y z
N MET A 1 -42.67 -25.17 -16.55
CA MET A 1 -41.37 -25.42 -17.25
C MET A 1 -40.32 -24.45 -16.71
N PRO A 2 -39.14 -24.90 -16.27
CA PRO A 2 -38.10 -24.00 -15.80
C PRO A 2 -37.61 -23.13 -16.97
N ARG A 3 -37.66 -21.80 -16.81
CA ARG A 3 -37.16 -20.86 -17.83
C ARG A 3 -35.66 -21.10 -18.02
N LYS A 4 -35.22 -21.39 -19.26
CA LYS A 4 -33.79 -21.44 -19.61
C LYS A 4 -33.16 -20.08 -19.22
N ARG A 5 -32.08 -20.11 -18.44
CA ARG A 5 -31.30 -18.91 -18.11
C ARG A 5 -30.77 -18.32 -19.42
N ARG A 6 -31.20 -17.11 -19.78
CA ARG A 6 -30.61 -16.37 -20.89
C ARG A 6 -29.27 -15.82 -20.40
N LEU A 7 -28.18 -16.22 -21.07
CA LEU A 7 -26.89 -15.59 -20.88
C LEU A 7 -26.98 -14.15 -21.43
N PRO A 8 -26.32 -13.18 -20.81
CA PRO A 8 -26.33 -11.80 -21.31
C PRO A 8 -25.67 -11.72 -22.69
N ASP A 9 -26.24 -10.91 -23.58
CA ASP A 9 -25.73 -10.70 -24.95
C ASP A 9 -24.36 -10.01 -24.97
N VAL A 10 -23.99 -9.32 -23.88
CA VAL A 10 -22.71 -8.65 -23.70
C VAL A 10 -22.22 -8.87 -22.27
N VAL A 11 -20.95 -9.25 -22.12
CA VAL A 11 -20.25 -9.34 -20.83
C VAL A 11 -19.21 -8.24 -20.78
N THR A 12 -19.41 -7.23 -19.93
CA THR A 12 -18.43 -6.15 -19.74
C THR A 12 -17.38 -6.60 -18.73
N LEU A 13 -16.22 -7.01 -19.22
CA LEU A 13 -15.03 -7.21 -18.40
C LEU A 13 -14.36 -5.85 -18.20
N LYS A 14 -14.29 -5.36 -16.96
CA LYS A 14 -13.42 -4.22 -16.63
C LYS A 14 -11.97 -4.70 -16.74
N LEU A 15 -11.29 -4.36 -17.83
CA LEU A 15 -9.84 -4.48 -17.92
C LEU A 15 -9.21 -3.63 -16.81
N PRO A 16 -8.21 -4.14 -16.07
CA PRO A 16 -7.42 -3.30 -15.19
C PRO A 16 -6.78 -2.20 -16.04
N THR A 17 -6.93 -0.95 -15.63
CA THR A 17 -6.39 0.23 -16.31
C THR A 17 -4.88 0.06 -16.55
N TYR A 18 -4.46 0.33 -17.80
CA TYR A 18 -3.09 0.15 -18.32
C TYR A 18 -2.03 1.07 -17.70
N GLU A 19 -2.43 2.12 -16.98
CA GLU A 19 -1.50 3.02 -16.32
C GLU A 19 -0.96 2.32 -15.07
N GLN A 20 0.33 1.96 -15.13
CA GLN A 20 1.02 1.52 -13.92
C GLN A 20 0.93 2.66 -12.90
N PRO A 21 0.42 2.39 -11.69
CA PRO A 21 0.33 3.41 -10.66
C PRO A 21 1.73 3.98 -10.40
N GLY A 22 1.85 5.31 -10.41
CA GLY A 22 3.13 6.00 -10.23
C GLY A 22 3.66 5.87 -8.82
N ASP A 23 2.77 5.69 -7.84
CA ASP A 23 3.10 5.48 -6.44
C ASP A 23 2.38 4.25 -5.86
N ILE A 24 3.02 3.57 -4.91
CA ILE A 24 2.39 2.50 -4.12
C ILE A 24 1.15 3.00 -3.36
N PHE A 25 1.14 4.26 -2.95
CA PHE A 25 0.00 4.86 -2.25
C PHE A 25 -1.22 5.07 -3.14
N ASP A 26 -1.05 5.14 -4.46
CA ASP A 26 -2.18 5.18 -5.40
C ASP A 26 -3.00 3.90 -5.37
N VAL A 27 -2.35 2.78 -5.08
CA VAL A 27 -2.97 1.46 -4.97
C VAL A 27 -3.58 1.24 -3.59
N ILE A 28 -2.91 1.72 -2.54
CA ILE A 28 -3.31 1.45 -1.15
C ILE A 28 -4.45 2.37 -0.69
N PHE A 29 -4.49 3.61 -1.19
CA PHE A 29 -5.41 4.64 -0.75
C PHE A 29 -6.22 5.21 -1.91
N GLU A 30 -7.54 5.23 -1.75
CA GLU A 30 -8.46 5.80 -2.74
C GLU A 30 -8.54 7.32 -2.67
N SER A 31 -8.38 7.91 -1.47
CA SER A 31 -8.45 9.35 -1.25
C SER A 31 -7.08 10.01 -1.41
N GLU A 32 -7.04 11.12 -2.15
CA GLU A 32 -5.84 11.95 -2.33
C GLU A 32 -5.29 12.46 -0.99
N GLU A 33 -6.16 12.81 -0.05
CA GLU A 33 -5.74 13.28 1.27
C GLU A 33 -5.03 12.19 2.07
N ALA A 34 -5.49 10.94 1.94
CA ALA A 34 -4.86 9.80 2.60
C ALA A 34 -3.48 9.49 2.00
N ARG A 35 -3.32 9.67 0.68
CA ARG A 35 -2.03 9.53 -0.02
C ARG A 35 -1.01 10.55 0.48
N LYS A 36 -1.37 11.84 0.43
CA LYS A 36 -0.51 12.93 0.92
C LYS A 36 -0.13 12.75 2.38
N MET A 37 -1.05 12.27 3.20
CA MET A 37 -0.78 11.97 4.61
C MET A 37 0.20 10.81 4.77
N ALA A 38 0.04 9.72 4.00
CA ALA A 38 0.97 8.60 4.02
C ALA A 38 2.38 9.02 3.59
N GLU A 39 2.50 9.83 2.53
CA GLU A 39 3.76 10.41 2.07
C GLU A 39 4.43 11.25 3.17
N GLN A 40 3.67 12.14 3.81
CA GLN A 40 4.18 12.98 4.90
C GLN A 40 4.68 12.16 6.09
N ILE A 41 3.96 11.09 6.47
CA ILE A 41 4.38 10.16 7.52
C ILE A 41 5.71 9.47 7.13
N VAL A 42 5.81 8.99 5.89
CA VAL A 42 7.01 8.30 5.40
C VAL A 42 8.21 9.23 5.38
N GLU A 43 8.06 10.43 4.85
CA GLU A 43 9.14 11.43 4.81
C GLU A 43 9.56 11.86 6.22
N TYR A 44 8.61 12.01 7.14
CA TYR A 44 8.92 12.27 8.55
C TYR A 44 9.75 11.13 9.16
N ILE A 45 9.31 9.88 9.00
CA ILE A 45 10.05 8.72 9.53
C ILE A 45 11.41 8.57 8.85
N LYS A 46 11.55 8.85 7.55
CA LYS A 46 12.85 8.83 6.86
C LYS A 46 13.83 9.82 7.47
N LYS A 47 13.37 11.05 7.71
CA LYS A 47 14.18 12.14 8.28
C LYS A 47 14.56 11.86 9.74
N ASN A 48 13.60 11.42 10.55
CA ASN A 48 13.77 11.28 12.01
C ASN A 48 14.09 9.83 12.46
N LYS A 49 14.19 8.89 11.50
CA LYS A 49 14.35 7.44 11.67
C LYS A 49 13.17 6.71 12.32
N ARG A 50 12.33 7.42 13.07
CA ARG A 50 11.15 6.91 13.76
C ARG A 50 10.11 8.02 13.90
N MET A 51 8.88 7.63 14.20
CA MET A 51 7.82 8.55 14.60
C MET A 51 7.21 8.09 15.91
N GLY A 52 7.13 8.95 16.90
CA GLY A 52 6.44 8.71 18.17
C GLY A 52 4.92 8.66 18.00
N TRP A 53 4.24 7.97 18.92
CA TRP A 53 2.78 7.80 18.85
C TRP A 53 1.99 9.10 18.96
N GLU A 54 2.55 10.16 19.55
CA GLU A 54 1.88 11.46 19.74
C GLU A 54 2.33 12.55 18.78
N GLU A 55 3.39 12.31 17.99
CA GLU A 55 3.96 13.31 17.07
C GLU A 55 3.00 13.68 15.93
N TYR A 56 1.98 12.88 15.68
CA TYR A 56 0.92 13.22 14.71
C TYR A 56 0.18 14.50 15.07
N ARG A 57 0.11 14.86 16.36
CA ARG A 57 -0.55 16.09 16.83
C ARG A 57 0.18 17.35 16.35
N GLU A 58 1.49 17.25 16.15
CA GLU A 58 2.33 18.34 15.64
C GLU A 58 2.33 18.38 14.11
N LEU A 59 2.20 17.22 13.46
CA LEU A 59 2.23 17.10 12.00
C LEU A 59 0.90 17.40 11.32
N PHE A 60 -0.22 17.11 11.99
CA PHE A 60 -1.54 17.18 11.40
C PHE A 60 -2.50 17.99 12.27
N PRO A 61 -3.35 18.83 11.67
CA PRO A 61 -4.36 19.56 12.42
C PRO A 61 -5.40 18.60 13.03
N PRO A 62 -6.08 18.99 14.12
CA PRO A 62 -7.03 18.13 14.84
C PRO A 62 -8.10 17.48 13.96
N GLU A 63 -8.60 18.20 12.94
CA GLU A 63 -9.65 17.65 12.05
C GLU A 63 -9.16 16.43 11.25
N LYS A 64 -7.84 16.25 11.10
CA LYS A 64 -7.24 15.17 10.29
C LYS A 64 -6.76 13.98 11.12
N HIS A 65 -6.85 14.04 12.45
CA HIS A 65 -6.36 12.97 13.33
C HIS A 65 -7.06 11.63 13.09
N TYR A 66 -8.37 11.65 12.78
CA TYR A 66 -9.10 10.42 12.45
C TYR A 66 -8.54 9.73 11.19
N LEU A 67 -8.17 10.52 10.18
CA LEU A 67 -7.63 10.03 8.92
C LEU A 67 -6.23 9.46 9.16
N TYR A 68 -5.41 10.14 9.98
CA TYR A 68 -4.11 9.65 10.41
C TYR A 68 -4.17 8.24 10.98
N PHE A 69 -5.07 7.99 11.93
CA PHE A 69 -5.19 6.65 12.53
C PHE A 69 -5.64 5.60 11.50
N ARG A 70 -6.48 5.95 10.53
CA ARG A 70 -6.87 5.04 9.43
C ARG A 70 -5.68 4.73 8.53
N VAL A 71 -4.90 5.73 8.15
CA VAL A 71 -3.71 5.59 7.31
C VAL A 71 -2.68 4.72 8.02
N MET A 72 -2.34 5.04 9.27
CA MET A 72 -1.39 4.27 10.08
C MET A 72 -1.80 2.81 10.23
N LYS A 73 -3.07 2.54 10.58
CA LYS A 73 -3.57 1.17 10.73
C LYS A 73 -3.46 0.38 9.43
N ARG A 74 -3.74 1.01 8.28
CA ARG A 74 -3.62 0.36 6.96
C ARG A 74 -2.15 0.09 6.62
N MET A 75 -1.25 1.04 6.86
CA MET A 75 0.18 0.86 6.64
C MET A 75 0.78 -0.22 7.55
N GLU A 76 0.36 -0.29 8.81
CA GLU A 76 0.76 -1.33 9.76
C GLU A 76 0.24 -2.70 9.33
N ALA A 77 -1.03 -2.79 8.92
CA ALA A 77 -1.65 -4.04 8.47
C ALA A 77 -0.99 -4.62 7.20
N LEU A 78 -0.55 -3.75 6.28
CA LEU A 78 0.22 -4.15 5.10
C LEU A 78 1.69 -4.41 5.39
N GLY A 79 2.15 -4.09 6.61
CA GLY A 79 3.53 -4.27 7.03
C GLY A 79 4.50 -3.24 6.46
N LEU A 80 4.02 -2.12 5.91
CA LEU A 80 4.85 -1.00 5.41
C LEU A 80 5.58 -0.30 6.56
N ILE A 81 4.93 -0.24 7.72
CA ILE A 81 5.50 0.23 8.98
C ILE A 81 5.41 -0.87 10.03
N GLY A 82 6.34 -0.85 10.97
CA GLY A 82 6.33 -1.71 12.14
C GLY A 82 6.43 -0.91 13.43
N ARG A 83 6.29 -1.60 14.56
CA ARG A 83 6.52 -1.02 15.88
C ARG A 83 7.99 -1.12 16.26
N GLY A 84 8.61 0.02 16.52
CA GLY A 84 9.92 0.15 17.12
C GLY A 84 9.85 0.14 18.66
N ALA A 85 10.99 0.39 19.30
CA ALA A 85 11.06 0.56 20.75
C ALA A 85 10.29 1.80 21.21
N TYR A 86 9.81 1.80 22.45
CA TYR A 86 9.16 2.95 23.10
C TYR A 86 7.94 3.50 22.35
N ASN A 87 7.04 2.63 21.86
CA ASN A 87 5.82 3.00 21.15
C ASN A 87 6.07 3.92 19.93
N THR A 88 7.16 3.64 19.19
CA THR A 88 7.47 4.35 17.96
C THR A 88 7.08 3.53 16.74
N TYR A 89 6.85 4.20 15.62
CA TYR A 89 6.68 3.62 14.31
C TYR A 89 7.97 3.76 13.51
N ILE A 90 8.33 2.70 12.78
CA ILE A 90 9.49 2.66 11.90
C ILE A 90 9.09 2.09 10.54
N LEU A 91 9.78 2.52 9.47
CA LEU A 91 9.60 1.91 8.15
C LEU A 91 10.11 0.47 8.17
N SER A 92 9.32 -0.44 7.59
CA SER A 92 9.58 -1.87 7.65
C SER A 92 10.55 -2.33 6.57
N LYS A 93 11.83 -2.48 6.92
CA LYS A 93 12.81 -3.11 6.02
C LYS A 93 12.42 -4.54 5.64
N LYS A 94 11.88 -5.30 6.61
CA LYS A 94 11.45 -6.70 6.42
C LYS A 94 10.41 -6.85 5.31
N PHE A 95 9.54 -5.85 5.13
CA PHE A 95 8.55 -5.87 4.06
C PHE A 95 9.22 -5.77 2.68
N CYS A 96 10.15 -4.82 2.51
CA CYS A 96 10.93 -4.69 1.28
C CYS A 96 11.74 -5.96 0.98
N ASP A 97 12.43 -6.51 1.99
CA ASP A 97 13.24 -7.73 1.82
C ASP A 97 12.38 -8.92 1.35
N ARG A 98 11.15 -9.05 1.86
CA ARG A 98 10.21 -10.11 1.46
C ARG A 98 9.67 -9.90 0.05
N LEU A 99 9.35 -8.67 -0.34
CA LEU A 99 8.93 -8.37 -1.71
C LEU A 99 10.05 -8.65 -2.72
N GLU A 100 11.28 -8.26 -2.39
CA GLU A 100 12.45 -8.56 -3.22
C GLU A 100 12.64 -10.07 -3.39
N TYR A 101 12.55 -10.81 -2.28
CA TYR A 101 12.65 -12.27 -2.32
C TYR A 101 11.54 -12.93 -3.14
N LEU A 102 10.29 -12.49 -2.98
CA LEU A 102 9.15 -12.95 -3.78
C LEU A 102 9.34 -12.68 -5.28
N SER A 103 9.83 -11.48 -5.63
CA SER A 103 10.15 -11.12 -7.01
C SER A 103 11.22 -12.04 -7.60
N LYS A 104 12.32 -12.28 -6.86
CA LYS A 104 13.38 -13.22 -7.28
C LYS A 104 12.86 -14.66 -7.46
N LEU A 105 12.04 -15.15 -6.53
CA LEU A 105 11.43 -16.47 -6.63
C LEU A 105 10.48 -16.58 -7.83
N TRP A 106 9.73 -15.53 -8.11
CA TRP A 106 8.84 -15.49 -9.26
C TRP A 106 9.62 -15.53 -10.57
N LEU A 107 10.68 -14.72 -10.70
CA LEU A 107 11.60 -14.76 -11.84
C LEU A 107 12.22 -16.15 -12.04
N PHE A 108 12.65 -16.80 -10.96
CA PHE A 108 13.16 -18.18 -11.04
C PHE A 108 12.09 -19.15 -11.55
N LYS A 109 10.84 -18.98 -11.10
CA LYS A 109 9.73 -19.88 -11.45
C LYS A 109 9.27 -19.75 -12.89
N ILE A 110 9.32 -18.55 -13.48
CA ILE A 110 8.87 -18.32 -14.86
C ILE A 110 9.98 -18.54 -15.91
N GLY A 111 11.22 -18.82 -15.49
CA GLY A 111 12.38 -18.92 -16.38
C GLY A 111 12.98 -17.55 -16.69
N LYS A 112 14.12 -17.51 -17.40
CA LYS A 112 14.76 -16.24 -17.78
C LYS A 112 13.74 -15.37 -18.49
N ALA A 113 13.64 -14.10 -18.14
CA ALA A 113 12.74 -13.17 -18.82
C ALA A 113 12.99 -13.11 -20.35
N GLU A 114 14.21 -13.44 -20.78
CA GLU A 114 14.67 -13.60 -22.16
C GLU A 114 14.02 -14.80 -22.91
N GLU A 115 13.44 -15.77 -22.20
CA GLU A 115 12.78 -16.95 -22.78
C GLU A 115 11.26 -16.76 -22.93
N LEU A 116 10.70 -15.69 -22.34
CA LEU A 116 9.27 -15.37 -22.36
C LEU A 116 8.87 -14.36 -23.44
N TRP A 117 9.84 -13.80 -24.17
CA TRP A 117 9.64 -12.80 -25.23
C TRP A 117 10.39 -13.18 -26.50
#